data_AF-A0A161IU04-F1
#
_entry.id   AF-A0A161IU04-F1
#
_cell.length_a   1.000
_cell.length_b   1.000
_cell.length_c   1.000
_cell.angle_alpha   90.00
_cell.angle_beta   90.00
_cell.angle_gamma   90.00
#
_symmetry.space_group_name_H-M   'P 1'
#
loop_
_entity.id
_entity.type
_entity.pdbx_description
1 polymer ?
#
loop_
_entity_poly.entity_id
_entity_poly.type
_entity_poly.pdbx_seq_one_letter_code
_entity_poly.pdbx_strand_id
1 'polypeptide(L)' 'MITTSSRSDSGLIARLASQATKLAMAHAENRLRIRNGDSAHWRDARLLWPLFSRND' A
#
# COMPACT_ATOMS: atom_id res chain seq x y z
N MET A 1 -35.63 -11.31 12.95
CA MET A 1 -34.50 -11.55 13.86
C MET A 1 -33.34 -12.04 13.00
N ILE A 2 -32.35 -11.19 12.71
CA ILE A 2 -31.20 -11.56 11.86
C ILE A 2 -30.01 -11.73 12.78
N THR A 3 -29.56 -12.96 12.97
CA THR A 3 -28.31 -13.28 13.65
C THR A 3 -27.19 -13.19 12.62
N THR A 4 -26.47 -12.07 12.60
CA THR A 4 -25.24 -11.95 11.84
C THR A 4 -24.20 -12.87 12.46
N SER A 5 -24.00 -14.03 11.82
CA SER A 5 -22.94 -14.96 12.21
C SER A 5 -21.59 -14.27 11.96
N SER A 6 -20.88 -13.90 13.03
CA SER A 6 -19.51 -13.38 12.92
C SER A 6 -18.59 -14.52 12.54
N ARG A 7 -18.44 -14.74 11.23
CA ARG A 7 -17.41 -15.64 10.72
C ARG A 7 -16.05 -15.10 11.19
N SER A 8 -15.20 -15.98 11.69
CA SER A 8 -13.92 -15.61 12.30
C SER A 8 -12.98 -15.01 11.24
N ASP A 9 -12.96 -13.68 11.15
CA ASP A 9 -12.20 -12.89 10.16
C ASP A 9 -10.68 -12.86 10.39
N SER A 10 -10.12 -13.84 11.09
CA SER A 10 -8.69 -13.92 11.41
C SER A 10 -7.80 -13.80 10.17
N GLY A 11 -8.18 -14.44 9.05
CA GLY A 11 -7.47 -14.32 7.78
C GLY A 11 -7.56 -12.94 7.14
N LEU A 12 -8.68 -12.23 7.32
CA LEU A 12 -8.85 -10.86 6.85
C LEU A 12 -7.99 -9.90 7.67
N ILE A 13 -8.00 -10.04 9.00
CA ILE A 13 -7.19 -9.23 9.92
C ILE A 13 -5.69 -9.43 9.62
N ALA A 14 -5.24 -10.67 9.41
CA ALA A 14 -3.85 -10.95 9.05
C ALA A 14 -3.43 -10.29 7.72
N ARG A 15 -4.31 -10.33 6.71
CA ARG A 15 -4.07 -9.66 5.43
C ARG A 15 -4.04 -8.14 5.59
N LEU A 16 -4.95 -7.58 6.38
CA LEU A 16 -5.00 -6.15 6.65
C LEU A 16 -3.73 -5.69 7.38
N ALA A 17 -3.28 -6.44 8.39
CA ALA A 17 -2.04 -6.16 9.10
C ALA A 17 -0.85 -6.16 8.15
N SER A 18 -0.73 -7.17 7.28
CA SER A 18 0.34 -7.23 6.28
C SER A 18 0.32 -6.04 5.31
N GLN A 19 -0.86 -5.63 4.85
CA GLN A 19 -1.00 -4.46 3.98
C GLN A 19 -0.68 -3.16 4.71
N ALA A 20 -1.10 -3.02 5.96
CA ALA A 20 -0.79 -1.87 6.80
C ALA A 20 0.73 -1.72 7.02
N THR A 21 1.44 -2.84 7.26
CA THR A 21 2.90 -2.83 7.36
C THR A 21 3.56 -2.33 6.08
N LYS A 22 3.11 -2.84 4.91
CA LYS A 22 3.64 -2.40 3.61
C LYS A 22 3.42 -0.90 3.39
N LEU A 23 2.23 -0.39 3.70
CA LEU A 23 1.90 1.02 3.60
C LEU A 23 2.74 1.88 4.56
N ALA A 24 2.94 1.44 5.79
CA ALA A 24 3.77 2.14 6.77
C ALA A 24 5.23 2.25 6.31
N MET A 25 5.80 1.17 5.78
CA MET A 25 7.16 1.16 5.22
C MET A 25 7.27 2.09 4.01
N ALA A 26 6.33 2.01 3.06
CA ALA A 26 6.31 2.89 1.90
C ALA A 26 6.17 4.37 2.29
N HIS A 27 5.36 4.66 3.31
CA HIS A 27 5.18 6.02 3.80
C HIS A 27 6.44 6.57 4.48
N ALA A 28 7.12 5.77 5.29
CA ALA A 28 8.38 6.15 5.92
C ALA A 28 9.46 6.45 4.87
N GLU A 29 9.59 5.58 3.87
CA GLU A 29 10.53 5.75 2.77
C GLU A 29 10.21 7.01 1.94
N ASN A 30 8.93 7.23 1.61
CA ASN A 30 8.51 8.43 0.90
C ASN A 30 8.83 9.71 1.68
N ARG A 31 8.61 9.71 3.01
CA ARG A 31 8.98 10.84 3.87
C ARG A 31 10.48 11.09 3.90
N LEU A 32 11.30 10.04 3.93
CA LEU A 32 12.75 10.17 3.88
C LEU A 32 13.21 10.78 2.55
N ARG A 33 12.66 10.30 1.42
CA ARG A 33 12.98 10.81 0.09
C ARG A 33 12.54 12.26 -0.11
N ILE A 34 11.36 12.64 0.38
CA ILE A 34 10.89 14.04 0.38
C ILE A 34 11.86 14.93 1.16
N ARG A 35 12.32 14.48 2.34
CA ARG A 35 13.31 15.21 3.15
C ARG A 35 14.65 15.38 2.43
N ASN A 36 15.05 14.39 1.64
CA ASN A 36 16.29 14.43 0.86
C ASN A 36 16.18 15.25 -0.43
N GLY A 37 15.00 15.85 -0.72
CA GLY A 37 14.81 16.72 -1.89
C GLY A 37 14.75 15.96 -3.22
N ASP A 38 14.44 14.66 -3.19
CA ASP A 38 14.34 13.82 -4.39
C ASP A 38 13.01 14.03 -5.13
N SER A 39 12.75 15.29 -5.49
CA SER A 39 11.59 15.75 -6.25
C SER A 39 11.63 15.25 -7.70
N ALA A 40 12.79 14.84 -8.19
CA ALA A 40 13.00 14.36 -9.54
C ALA A 40 12.40 12.97 -9.77
N HIS A 41 12.29 12.14 -8.73
CA HIS A 41 11.70 10.80 -8.80
C HIS A 41 10.23 10.80 -9.23
N TRP A 42 9.46 11.84 -8.85
CA TRP A 42 8.06 12.00 -9.27
C TRP A 42 7.91 12.27 -10.77
N ARG A 43 9.02 12.62 -11.46
CA ARG A 43 9.06 12.82 -12.91
C ARG A 43 9.41 11.54 -13.67
N ASP A 44 9.86 10.49 -12.97
CA ASP A 44 10.06 9.19 -13.58
C ASP A 44 8.70 8.51 -13.77
N ALA A 45 8.18 8.64 -14.99
CA ALA A 45 6.91 8.08 -15.44
C ALA A 45 6.77 6.58 -15.14
N ARG A 46 7.88 5.85 -14.99
CA ARG A 46 7.86 4.41 -14.70
C ARG A 46 7.33 4.09 -13.29
N LEU A 47 7.31 5.07 -12.39
CA LEU A 47 6.79 4.93 -11.03
C LEU A 47 5.34 5.40 -10.89
N LEU A 48 4.89 6.26 -11.80
CA LEU A 48 3.49 6.72 -11.87
C LEU A 48 2.60 5.68 -12.56
N TRP A 49 3.12 4.99 -13.57
CA TRP A 49 2.33 4.09 -14.42
C TRP A 49 2.38 2.57 -14.15
N PRO A 50 3.04 2.00 -13.11
CA PRO A 50 3.13 0.53 -13.02
C PRO A 50 1.77 -0.15 -12.80
N LEU A 51 0.71 0.60 -12.45
CA LEU A 51 -0.67 0.09 -12.37
C LEU A 51 -1.41 0.04 -13.72
N PHE A 52 -0.94 0.74 -14.75
CA PHE A 52 -1.52 0.72 -16.10
C PHE A 52 -0.76 -0.22 -17.06
N SER A 53 0.46 -0.63 -16.69
CA SER A 53 1.28 -1.54 -17.50
C SER A 53 1.03 -3.02 -17.20
N ARG A 54 0.08 -3.35 -16.32
CA ARG A 54 -0.29 -4.75 -16.05
C ARG A 54 -1.17 -5.27 -17.20
N ASN A 55 -0.50 -5.65 -18.29
CA ASN A 55 -0.98 -6.64 -19.24
C ASN A 55 -0.09 -7.87 -19.12
N ASP A 56 -0.55 -8.82 -18.29
CA ASP A 56 -0.58 -10.28 -18.49
C ASP A 56 -1.01 -10.96 -17.17
#